data_AF-A0A1F3PUN3-F1
#
_entry.id   AF-A0A1F3PUN3-F1
#
_cell.length_a   1.000
_cell.length_b   1.000
_cell.length_c   1.000
_cell.angle_alpha   90.00
_cell.angle_beta   90.00
_cell.angle_gamma   90.00
#
_symmetry.space_group_name_H-M   'P 1'
#
loop_
_entity.id
_entity.type
_entity.pdbx_description
1 polymer ?
#
loop_
_entity_poly.entity_id
_entity_poly.type
_entity_poly.pdbx_seq_one_letter_code
_entity_poly.pdbx_strand_id
1 'polypeptide(L)'
;MCISQLSRLKNYIILILFIVFCNLLIAQNNSEIFLTDAALKTPQNFKDVYDRAFGYNEIPVFIKSKSEKTVVLENGYADYRIKNPADWTLIENAVPYQVDVVFTKYPWNKSDWLTNYYDLLSKRLDELFSIDPKLNNPAIKWNLVLQTNCKSEDETRTYFHGIIIKYYIEGEKKPEVTESEKIQPELTFTEAEKYAFKVSAFMDYLGGVTDPGVYNVLSRISGKDNSIVVMDWTASMYTYSAQAIMWHLKNLQRSGIKDFAFFNDGDRKQDLNKIPGETGGIYHVSASQMDSVLILMDKVMQMGSGGDWPENDVEAILSAISMHPEAKQVFLIADNNSAMRDYELISKINKPVHVILCGVDQLINVEYINLAYKTGGSLHTEDEDFYNIGESPDQDNCFLFGQHKYRINENGEITMEMSYDRFWYEEQIKYLQKPEDKKKRVKMPDCPQF
;
A
#
# COMPACT_ATOMS: atom_id res chain seq x y z
N MET A 1 -53.10 64.06 1.12
CA MET A 1 -51.71 63.55 1.15
C MET A 1 -51.57 62.03 1.35
N CYS A 2 -52.64 61.28 1.69
CA CYS A 2 -52.51 59.87 2.07
C CYS A 2 -52.47 58.87 0.89
N ILE A 3 -53.22 59.12 -0.19
CA ILE A 3 -53.39 58.16 -1.31
C ILE A 3 -52.12 58.02 -2.18
N SER A 4 -51.36 59.11 -2.37
CA SER A 4 -50.12 59.10 -3.17
C SER A 4 -48.94 58.43 -2.46
N GLN A 5 -48.94 58.36 -1.12
CA GLN A 5 -47.92 57.63 -0.38
C GLN A 5 -48.19 56.13 -0.36
N LEU A 6 -49.47 55.73 -0.27
CA LEU A 6 -49.90 54.34 -0.37
C LEU A 6 -49.60 53.72 -1.75
N SER A 7 -49.79 54.47 -2.84
CA SER A 7 -49.45 53.98 -4.19
C SER A 7 -47.94 53.82 -4.38
N ARG A 8 -47.14 54.75 -3.85
CA ARG A 8 -45.68 54.64 -3.86
C ARG A 8 -45.20 53.44 -3.06
N LEU A 9 -45.74 53.22 -1.86
CA LEU A 9 -45.39 52.07 -1.02
C LEU A 9 -45.73 50.74 -1.69
N LYS A 10 -46.90 50.64 -2.34
CA LYS A 10 -47.30 49.46 -3.11
C LYS A 10 -46.35 49.18 -4.28
N ASN A 11 -45.89 50.22 -4.99
CA ASN A 11 -44.93 50.07 -6.07
C ASN A 11 -43.54 49.65 -5.56
N TYR A 12 -43.10 50.15 -4.40
CA TYR A 12 -41.86 49.68 -3.77
C TYR A 12 -41.93 48.22 -3.33
N ILE A 13 -43.05 47.78 -2.76
CA ILE A 13 -43.24 46.38 -2.36
C ILE A 13 -43.24 45.45 -3.59
N ILE A 14 -43.91 45.83 -4.68
CA ILE A 14 -43.90 45.06 -5.93
C ILE A 14 -42.49 44.99 -6.52
N LEU A 15 -41.74 46.09 -6.50
CA LEU A 15 -40.35 46.13 -6.98
C LEU A 15 -39.43 45.24 -6.13
N ILE A 16 -39.58 45.26 -4.81
CA ILE A 16 -38.81 44.40 -3.89
C ILE A 16 -39.16 42.92 -4.13
N LEU A 17 -40.44 42.59 -4.25
CA LEU A 17 -40.88 41.22 -4.55
C LEU A 17 -40.37 40.75 -5.92
N PHE A 18 -40.33 41.63 -6.92
CA PHE A 18 -39.77 41.32 -8.24
C PHE A 18 -38.25 41.12 -8.17
N ILE A 19 -37.51 41.92 -7.41
CA ILE A 19 -36.07 41.74 -7.19
C ILE A 19 -35.79 40.44 -6.45
N VAL A 20 -36.57 40.11 -5.41
CA VAL A 20 -36.45 38.85 -4.66
C VAL A 20 -36.78 37.65 -5.56
N PHE A 21 -37.81 37.74 -6.39
CA PHE A 21 -38.18 36.71 -7.36
C PHE A 21 -37.12 36.53 -8.45
N CYS A 22 -36.55 37.62 -8.97
CA CYS A 22 -35.43 37.58 -9.91
C CYS A 22 -34.18 36.96 -9.27
N ASN A 23 -33.86 37.29 -8.01
CA ASN A 23 -32.74 36.67 -7.29
C ASN A 23 -32.99 35.17 -7.00
N LEU A 24 -34.24 34.76 -6.73
CA LEU A 24 -34.63 33.35 -6.60
C LEU A 24 -34.52 32.60 -7.94
N LEU A 25 -34.89 33.22 -9.06
CA LEU A 25 -34.72 32.65 -10.40
C LEU A 25 -33.24 32.56 -10.81
N ILE A 26 -32.42 33.55 -10.46
CA ILE A 26 -30.96 33.52 -10.68
C ILE A 26 -30.32 32.44 -9.81
N ALA A 27 -30.78 32.27 -8.56
CA ALA A 27 -30.30 31.21 -7.67
C ALA A 27 -30.72 29.80 -8.13
N GLN A 28 -31.85 29.65 -8.82
CA GLN A 28 -32.30 28.36 -9.36
C GLN A 28 -31.59 27.94 -10.66
N ASN A 29 -30.91 28.86 -11.35
CA ASN A 29 -30.23 28.58 -12.63
C ASN A 29 -28.70 28.58 -12.57
N ASN A 30 -28.10 28.75 -11.40
CA ASN A 30 -26.68 28.46 -11.23
C ASN A 30 -26.52 26.96 -10.96
N SER A 31 -26.56 26.14 -12.01
CA SER A 31 -25.88 24.85 -11.95
C SER A 31 -24.41 25.19 -11.74
N GLU A 32 -23.90 25.06 -10.51
CA GLU A 32 -22.47 25.18 -10.25
C GLU A 32 -21.76 24.24 -11.24
N ILE A 33 -20.81 24.78 -11.99
CA ILE A 33 -20.00 24.01 -12.94
C ILE A 33 -18.70 23.61 -12.25
N PHE A 34 -18.18 22.43 -12.57
CA PHE A 34 -16.96 21.93 -11.94
C PHE A 34 -15.74 22.78 -12.30
N LEU A 35 -15.57 23.09 -13.59
CA LEU A 35 -14.54 23.99 -14.11
C LEU A 35 -15.14 25.04 -15.05
N THR A 36 -14.66 26.27 -14.93
CA THR A 36 -15.03 27.36 -15.83
C THR A 36 -14.27 27.30 -17.16
N ASP A 37 -14.84 27.90 -18.21
CA ASP A 37 -14.17 28.11 -19.49
C ASP A 37 -12.77 28.73 -19.35
N ALA A 38 -12.61 29.70 -18.44
CA ALA A 38 -11.33 30.37 -18.20
C ALA A 38 -10.30 29.40 -17.62
N ALA A 39 -10.72 28.53 -16.70
CA ALA A 39 -9.87 27.49 -16.12
C ALA A 39 -9.48 26.41 -17.14
N LEU A 40 -10.34 26.09 -18.10
CA LEU A 40 -10.03 25.13 -19.18
C LEU A 40 -9.08 25.73 -20.23
N LYS A 41 -9.29 27.00 -20.62
CA LYS A 41 -8.51 27.70 -21.66
C LYS A 41 -7.16 28.22 -21.18
N THR A 42 -7.02 28.55 -19.89
CA THR A 42 -5.79 29.12 -19.31
C THR A 42 -5.37 28.42 -18.02
N PRO A 43 -5.22 27.08 -18.01
CA PRO A 43 -5.15 26.28 -16.80
C PRO A 43 -3.96 26.60 -15.89
N GLN A 44 -2.86 27.09 -16.44
CA GLN A 44 -1.68 27.50 -15.67
C GLN A 44 -1.94 28.67 -14.72
N ASN A 45 -2.94 29.51 -14.99
CA ASN A 45 -3.37 30.60 -14.09
C ASN A 45 -4.32 30.11 -12.99
N PHE A 46 -4.78 28.86 -13.07
CA PHE A 46 -5.80 28.27 -12.20
C PHE A 46 -5.31 26.97 -11.53
N LYS A 47 -3.99 26.80 -11.34
CA LYS A 47 -3.40 25.58 -10.74
C LYS A 47 -4.07 25.17 -9.43
N ASP A 48 -4.29 26.13 -8.53
CA ASP A 48 -4.94 25.90 -7.24
C ASP A 48 -6.39 25.39 -7.37
N VAL A 49 -7.08 25.73 -8.47
CA VAL A 49 -8.42 25.21 -8.75
C VAL A 49 -8.33 23.72 -9.04
N TYR A 50 -7.41 23.32 -9.92
CA TYR A 50 -7.17 21.89 -10.22
C TYR A 50 -6.70 21.13 -8.97
N ASP A 51 -5.78 21.70 -8.18
CA ASP A 51 -5.24 21.01 -7.01
C ASP A 51 -6.29 20.78 -5.91
N ARG A 52 -7.30 21.64 -5.81
CA ARG A 52 -8.44 21.45 -4.88
C ARG A 52 -9.58 20.64 -5.47
N ALA A 53 -9.73 20.63 -6.78
CA ALA A 53 -10.86 20.01 -7.47
C ALA A 53 -10.75 18.47 -7.51
N PHE A 54 -9.55 17.91 -7.31
CA PHE A 54 -9.29 16.48 -7.44
C PHE A 54 -8.79 15.86 -6.14
N GLY A 55 -9.30 14.67 -5.81
CA GLY A 55 -8.64 13.75 -4.88
C GLY A 55 -7.44 13.07 -5.55
N TYR A 56 -6.29 13.02 -4.88
CA TYR A 56 -5.07 12.43 -5.44
C TYR A 56 -4.87 11.00 -4.96
N ASN A 57 -4.66 10.07 -5.89
CA ASN A 57 -4.38 8.66 -5.61
C ASN A 57 -3.15 8.20 -6.40
N GLU A 58 -2.15 7.64 -5.71
CA GLU A 58 -1.00 7.00 -6.35
C GLU A 58 -1.17 5.48 -6.31
N ILE A 59 -1.00 4.82 -7.45
CA ILE A 59 -1.07 3.35 -7.58
C ILE A 59 0.10 2.86 -8.41
N PRO A 60 0.57 1.61 -8.29
CA PRO A 60 1.66 1.13 -9.13
C PRO A 60 1.32 1.15 -10.63
N VAL A 61 0.20 0.52 -11.03
CA VAL A 61 -0.30 0.42 -12.40
C VAL A 61 -1.83 0.40 -12.37
N PHE A 62 -2.48 1.06 -13.33
CA PHE A 62 -3.92 0.99 -13.48
C PHE A 62 -4.31 -0.20 -14.33
N ILE A 63 -5.25 -1.01 -13.84
CA ILE A 63 -5.78 -2.17 -14.56
C ILE A 63 -7.24 -1.92 -14.86
N LYS A 64 -7.60 -2.07 -16.13
CA LYS A 64 -8.98 -1.91 -16.60
C LYS A 64 -9.85 -3.01 -16.00
N SER A 65 -10.70 -2.67 -15.04
CA SER A 65 -11.74 -3.58 -14.56
C SER A 65 -13.00 -3.41 -15.42
N LYS A 66 -13.61 -4.53 -15.82
CA LYS A 66 -14.92 -4.54 -16.47
C LYS A 66 -15.99 -4.67 -15.38
N SER A 67 -16.41 -3.54 -14.82
CA SER A 67 -17.64 -3.46 -14.02
C SER A 67 -18.78 -3.03 -14.93
N GLU A 68 -19.97 -3.61 -14.76
CA GLU A 68 -21.16 -3.30 -15.58
C GLU A 68 -21.56 -1.82 -15.54
N LYS A 69 -21.20 -1.10 -14.47
CA LYS A 69 -21.56 0.31 -14.25
C LYS A 69 -20.35 1.26 -14.30
N THR A 70 -19.35 0.88 -15.10
CA THR A 70 -18.14 1.67 -15.35
C THR A 70 -17.88 1.80 -16.85
N VAL A 71 -17.55 3.00 -17.30
CA VAL A 71 -17.07 3.28 -18.67
C VAL A 71 -15.60 3.65 -18.62
N VAL A 72 -14.83 3.15 -19.58
CA VAL A 72 -13.39 3.39 -19.73
C VAL A 72 -13.16 4.12 -21.05
N LEU A 73 -12.77 5.38 -21.00
CA LEU A 73 -12.43 6.20 -22.17
C LEU A 73 -10.91 6.28 -22.30
N GLU A 74 -10.36 5.88 -23.44
CA GLU A 74 -8.93 5.87 -23.72
C GLU A 74 -8.49 7.15 -24.41
N ASN A 75 -7.44 7.79 -23.89
CA ASN A 75 -6.79 8.92 -24.55
C ASN A 75 -5.38 8.56 -25.05
N GLY A 76 -4.65 7.72 -24.30
CA GLY A 76 -3.28 7.32 -24.62
C GLY A 76 -2.21 8.24 -24.04
N TYR A 77 -0.94 7.82 -24.16
CA TYR A 77 0.19 8.49 -23.53
C TYR A 77 0.42 9.90 -24.08
N ALA A 78 0.47 10.89 -23.18
CA ALA A 78 0.63 12.31 -23.49
C ALA A 78 -0.36 12.87 -24.53
N ASP A 79 -1.52 12.21 -24.72
CA ASP A 79 -2.58 12.64 -25.63
C ASP A 79 -3.87 12.92 -24.85
N TYR A 80 -4.74 13.74 -25.44
CA TYR A 80 -6.01 14.16 -24.87
C TYR A 80 -7.22 13.71 -25.69
N ARG A 81 -7.05 13.26 -26.94
CA ARG A 81 -8.20 12.85 -27.77
C ARG A 81 -8.80 11.55 -27.26
N ILE A 82 -10.11 11.51 -27.05
CA ILE A 82 -10.80 10.29 -26.60
C ILE A 82 -11.04 9.39 -27.81
N LYS A 83 -10.52 8.16 -27.75
CA LYS A 83 -10.56 7.20 -28.87
C LYS A 83 -11.93 6.52 -29.03
N ASN A 84 -12.64 6.35 -27.93
CA ASN A 84 -13.88 5.57 -27.84
C ASN A 84 -15.01 6.38 -27.15
N PRO A 85 -15.37 7.57 -27.66
CA PRO A 85 -16.38 8.43 -27.02
C PRO A 85 -17.78 7.80 -27.00
N ALA A 86 -18.08 6.90 -27.95
CA ALA A 86 -19.35 6.19 -28.06
C ALA A 86 -19.66 5.33 -26.82
N ASP A 87 -18.63 4.85 -26.12
CA ASP A 87 -18.81 3.98 -24.94
C ASP A 87 -19.53 4.70 -23.80
N TRP A 88 -19.46 6.03 -23.73
CA TRP A 88 -20.25 6.84 -22.81
C TRP A 88 -21.61 7.22 -23.41
N THR A 89 -21.63 7.72 -24.64
CA THR A 89 -22.84 8.33 -25.22
C THR A 89 -23.94 7.34 -25.56
N LEU A 90 -23.63 6.04 -25.67
CA LEU A 90 -24.62 4.99 -25.91
C LEU A 90 -25.42 4.59 -24.66
N ILE A 91 -25.04 5.06 -23.47
CA ILE A 91 -25.69 4.66 -22.21
C ILE A 91 -26.82 5.65 -21.89
N GLU A 92 -28.05 5.23 -22.15
CA GLU A 92 -29.22 6.04 -21.85
C GLU A 92 -29.45 6.16 -20.33
N ASN A 93 -29.86 7.36 -19.89
CA ASN A 93 -30.22 7.67 -18.50
C ASN A 93 -29.10 7.40 -17.48
N ALA A 94 -27.83 7.39 -17.90
CA ALA A 94 -26.70 7.29 -16.99
C ALA A 94 -26.55 8.58 -16.16
N VAL A 95 -26.39 8.42 -14.86
CA VAL A 95 -26.05 9.50 -13.92
C VAL A 95 -24.65 9.26 -13.38
N PRO A 96 -23.64 10.03 -13.84
CA PRO A 96 -22.27 9.90 -13.37
C PRO A 96 -22.16 10.35 -11.92
N TYR A 97 -21.37 9.64 -11.12
CA TYR A 97 -21.13 10.01 -9.72
C TYR A 97 -19.66 10.06 -9.32
N GLN A 98 -18.77 9.44 -10.10
CA GLN A 98 -17.34 9.52 -9.90
C GLN A 98 -16.62 9.47 -11.25
N VAL A 99 -15.58 10.29 -11.39
CA VAL A 99 -14.67 10.28 -12.54
C VAL A 99 -13.23 10.20 -12.07
N ASP A 100 -12.51 9.20 -12.56
CA ASP A 100 -11.08 9.00 -12.27
C ASP A 100 -10.28 9.29 -13.54
N VAL A 101 -9.40 10.29 -13.49
CA VAL A 101 -8.51 10.64 -14.61
C VAL A 101 -7.15 10.00 -14.37
N VAL A 102 -6.74 9.09 -15.26
CA VAL A 102 -5.56 8.25 -15.07
C VAL A 102 -4.35 8.77 -15.87
N PHE A 103 -3.27 8.99 -15.15
CA PHE A 103 -1.95 9.38 -15.64
C PHE A 103 -0.89 8.40 -15.17
N THR A 104 0.31 8.57 -15.72
CA THR A 104 1.55 8.03 -15.20
C THR A 104 2.33 9.14 -14.48
N LYS A 105 2.98 8.82 -13.37
CA LYS A 105 3.87 9.72 -12.62
C LYS A 105 5.27 9.68 -13.22
N TYR A 106 5.36 9.98 -14.51
CA TYR A 106 6.63 9.98 -15.24
C TYR A 106 6.73 11.20 -16.15
N PRO A 107 7.85 11.95 -16.11
CA PRO A 107 8.93 11.86 -15.10
C PRO A 107 8.44 12.08 -13.66
N TRP A 108 9.22 11.71 -12.63
CA TRP A 108 8.72 11.78 -11.25
C TRP A 108 8.46 13.23 -10.78
N ASN A 109 9.31 14.17 -11.20
CA ASN A 109 9.09 15.59 -10.93
C ASN A 109 8.27 16.21 -12.07
N LYS A 110 7.17 16.88 -11.72
CA LYS A 110 6.31 17.60 -12.68
C LYS A 110 7.06 18.66 -13.51
N SER A 111 8.15 19.21 -12.98
CA SER A 111 9.01 20.17 -13.69
C SER A 111 9.70 19.58 -14.92
N ASP A 112 9.90 18.27 -14.91
CA ASP A 112 10.66 17.57 -15.94
C ASP A 112 9.73 17.07 -17.07
N TRP A 113 8.43 17.33 -16.96
CA TRP A 113 7.44 16.92 -17.95
C TRP A 113 7.52 17.81 -19.19
N LEU A 114 7.74 17.19 -20.35
CA LEU A 114 7.74 17.88 -21.63
C LEU A 114 6.38 18.53 -21.94
N THR A 115 5.29 17.84 -21.60
CA THR A 115 3.94 18.39 -21.68
C THR A 115 3.53 18.85 -20.30
N ASN A 116 3.17 20.12 -20.16
CA ASN A 116 2.72 20.64 -18.87
C ASN A 116 1.50 19.85 -18.35
N TYR A 117 1.59 19.40 -17.11
CA TYR A 117 0.57 18.59 -16.46
C TYR A 117 -0.83 19.23 -16.50
N TYR A 118 -0.95 20.53 -16.17
CA TYR A 118 -2.24 21.22 -16.13
C TYR A 118 -2.80 21.47 -17.54
N ASP A 119 -1.94 21.71 -18.53
CA ASP A 119 -2.36 21.87 -19.92
C ASP A 119 -2.91 20.56 -20.51
N LEU A 120 -2.28 19.42 -20.18
CA LEU A 120 -2.75 18.12 -20.64
C LEU A 120 -4.05 17.71 -19.93
N LEU A 121 -4.12 17.93 -18.61
CA LEU A 121 -5.32 17.68 -17.83
C LEU A 121 -6.50 18.53 -18.33
N SER A 122 -6.32 19.83 -18.56
CA SER A 122 -7.40 20.70 -19.02
C SER A 122 -7.92 20.28 -20.39
N LYS A 123 -7.04 19.92 -21.33
CA LYS A 123 -7.45 19.43 -22.66
C LYS A 123 -8.23 18.11 -22.59
N ARG A 124 -7.85 17.20 -21.69
CA ARG A 124 -8.59 15.94 -21.48
C ARG A 124 -9.99 16.18 -20.94
N LEU A 125 -10.12 17.13 -20.01
CA LEU A 125 -11.43 17.52 -19.45
C LEU A 125 -12.28 18.27 -20.48
N ASP A 126 -11.68 19.16 -21.26
CA ASP A 126 -12.38 19.88 -22.35
C ASP A 126 -12.91 18.91 -23.42
N GLU A 127 -12.12 17.91 -23.80
CA GLU A 127 -12.55 16.82 -24.68
C GLU A 127 -13.72 16.03 -24.05
N LEU A 128 -13.61 15.67 -22.78
CA LEU A 128 -14.66 14.95 -22.05
C LEU A 128 -15.97 15.75 -21.99
N PHE A 129 -15.91 17.04 -21.69
CA PHE A 129 -17.08 17.91 -21.62
C PHE A 129 -17.67 18.23 -22.99
N SER A 130 -16.88 18.12 -24.05
CA SER A 130 -17.37 18.20 -25.43
C SER A 130 -18.16 16.96 -25.83
N ILE A 131 -17.84 15.78 -25.27
CA ILE A 131 -18.63 14.56 -25.45
C ILE A 131 -19.97 14.68 -24.71
N ASP A 132 -19.94 15.11 -23.45
CA ASP A 132 -21.14 15.35 -22.65
C ASP A 132 -20.94 16.51 -21.67
N PRO A 133 -21.57 17.68 -21.92
CA PRO A 133 -21.45 18.84 -21.05
C PRO A 133 -21.95 18.60 -19.62
N LYS A 134 -22.82 17.61 -19.38
CA LYS A 134 -23.31 17.27 -18.04
C LYS A 134 -22.21 16.70 -17.14
N LEU A 135 -21.11 16.22 -17.73
CA LEU A 135 -19.95 15.79 -16.96
C LEU A 135 -19.25 16.98 -16.28
N ASN A 136 -19.41 18.23 -16.71
CA ASN A 136 -18.81 19.39 -16.02
C ASN A 136 -19.58 19.79 -14.74
N ASN A 137 -19.71 18.85 -13.80
CA ASN A 137 -20.61 18.94 -12.65
C ASN A 137 -19.86 18.69 -11.32
N PRO A 138 -19.94 19.61 -10.33
CA PRO A 138 -19.25 19.52 -9.06
C PRO A 138 -19.85 18.46 -8.12
N ALA A 139 -21.05 17.93 -8.40
CA ALA A 139 -21.63 16.81 -7.64
C ALA A 139 -20.96 15.46 -7.95
N ILE A 140 -20.15 15.39 -9.01
CA ILE A 140 -19.34 14.22 -9.36
C ILE A 140 -18.08 14.23 -8.50
N LYS A 141 -17.71 13.09 -7.93
CA LYS A 141 -16.41 12.94 -7.25
C LYS A 141 -15.30 12.83 -8.29
N TRP A 142 -14.35 13.75 -8.26
CA TRP A 142 -13.22 13.78 -9.19
C TRP A 142 -11.95 13.29 -8.53
N ASN A 143 -11.27 12.31 -9.14
CA ASN A 143 -9.99 11.84 -8.68
C ASN A 143 -8.95 11.87 -9.81
N LEU A 144 -7.71 12.14 -9.42
CA LEU A 144 -6.55 11.94 -10.23
C LEU A 144 -5.84 10.67 -9.78
N VAL A 145 -5.58 9.76 -10.71
CA VAL A 145 -4.88 8.51 -10.45
C VAL A 145 -3.52 8.55 -11.14
N LEU A 146 -2.45 8.49 -10.35
CA LEU A 146 -1.06 8.55 -10.81
C LEU A 146 -0.42 7.15 -10.71
N GLN A 147 -0.09 6.57 -11.84
CA GLN A 147 0.62 5.28 -11.91
C GLN A 147 2.11 5.49 -11.65
N THR A 148 2.69 4.83 -10.65
CA THR A 148 4.04 5.12 -10.14
C THR A 148 5.10 4.13 -10.59
N ASN A 149 4.73 2.99 -11.17
CA ASN A 149 5.70 1.97 -11.55
C ASN A 149 6.35 2.19 -12.93
N CYS A 150 5.98 3.24 -13.64
CA CYS A 150 6.57 3.61 -14.92
C CYS A 150 7.96 4.23 -14.74
N LYS A 151 9.02 3.45 -14.99
CA LYS A 151 10.43 3.85 -14.76
C LYS A 151 11.12 4.42 -16.01
N SER A 152 10.58 4.19 -17.19
CA SER A 152 11.09 4.69 -18.47
C SER A 152 9.95 5.19 -19.35
N GLU A 153 10.27 6.03 -20.34
CA GLU A 153 9.25 6.53 -21.29
C GLU A 153 8.60 5.38 -22.07
N ASP A 154 9.39 4.38 -22.50
CA ASP A 154 8.89 3.22 -23.23
C ASP A 154 7.89 2.41 -22.39
N GLU A 155 8.21 2.17 -21.12
CA GLU A 155 7.28 1.52 -20.20
C GLU A 155 6.03 2.37 -19.98
N THR A 156 6.23 3.67 -19.76
CA THR A 156 5.15 4.65 -19.54
C THR A 156 4.14 4.63 -20.69
N ARG A 157 4.61 4.52 -21.94
CA ARG A 157 3.74 4.45 -23.14
C ARG A 157 2.82 3.24 -23.17
N THR A 158 3.18 2.16 -22.49
CA THR A 158 2.37 0.92 -22.45
C THR A 158 1.26 0.97 -21.41
N TYR A 159 1.34 1.88 -20.44
CA TYR A 159 0.36 1.99 -19.37
C TYR A 159 -0.95 2.60 -19.87
N PHE A 160 -2.04 2.40 -19.13
CA PHE A 160 -3.30 3.01 -19.47
C PHE A 160 -3.28 4.51 -19.18
N HIS A 161 -3.76 5.31 -20.13
CA HIS A 161 -4.09 6.72 -19.90
C HIS A 161 -5.47 7.00 -20.44
N GLY A 162 -6.33 7.52 -19.58
CA GLY A 162 -7.72 7.68 -19.92
C GLY A 162 -8.55 8.21 -18.78
N ILE A 163 -9.86 8.11 -18.96
CA ILE A 163 -10.89 8.60 -18.04
C ILE A 163 -11.82 7.44 -17.71
N ILE A 164 -12.08 7.24 -16.43
CA ILE A 164 -12.99 6.22 -15.94
C ILE A 164 -14.23 6.92 -15.39
N ILE A 165 -15.40 6.56 -15.87
CA ILE A 165 -16.68 7.11 -15.40
C ILE A 165 -17.46 6.01 -14.70
N LYS A 166 -17.77 6.24 -13.42
CA LYS A 166 -18.69 5.38 -12.67
C LYS A 166 -20.06 6.05 -12.63
N TYR A 167 -21.10 5.27 -12.92
CA TYR A 167 -22.46 5.78 -13.07
C TYR A 167 -23.48 4.83 -12.43
N TYR A 168 -24.70 5.32 -12.27
CA TYR A 168 -25.90 4.52 -12.01
C TYR A 168 -26.98 4.93 -13.01
N ILE A 169 -28.02 4.13 -13.20
CA ILE A 169 -29.13 4.53 -14.09
C ILE A 169 -30.13 5.38 -13.30
N GLU A 170 -30.66 6.42 -13.93
CA GLU A 170 -31.68 7.28 -13.34
C GLU A 170 -32.85 6.45 -12.78
N GLY A 171 -33.20 6.68 -11.53
CA GLY A 171 -34.19 5.88 -10.79
C GLY A 171 -33.59 4.73 -9.95
N GLU A 172 -32.34 4.32 -10.19
CA GLU A 172 -31.57 3.47 -9.28
C GLU A 172 -31.09 4.29 -8.08
N LYS A 173 -30.89 3.63 -6.93
CA LYS A 173 -30.22 4.29 -5.79
C LYS A 173 -28.76 4.54 -6.16
N LYS A 174 -28.30 5.79 -5.97
CA LYS A 174 -26.87 6.11 -6.03
C LYS A 174 -26.12 5.14 -5.09
N PRO A 175 -25.09 4.44 -5.56
CA PRO A 175 -24.28 3.59 -4.69
C PRO A 175 -23.77 4.42 -3.51
N GLU A 176 -24.06 4.01 -2.28
CA GLU A 176 -23.48 4.65 -1.10
C GLU A 176 -21.98 4.34 -1.10
N VAL A 177 -21.17 5.34 -1.46
CA VAL A 177 -19.72 5.25 -1.33
C VAL A 177 -19.39 5.46 0.14
N THR A 178 -19.51 4.41 0.94
CA THR A 178 -18.91 4.37 2.27
C THR A 178 -17.39 4.57 2.11
N GLU A 179 -16.79 5.49 2.89
CA GLU A 179 -15.32 5.63 2.94
C GLU A 179 -14.61 4.33 3.36
N SER A 180 -15.36 3.34 3.87
CA SER A 180 -14.92 1.98 4.15
C SER A 180 -14.96 1.02 2.95
N GLU A 181 -15.31 1.48 1.75
CA GLU A 181 -15.37 0.69 0.53
C GLU A 181 -14.38 1.20 -0.53
N LYS A 182 -13.09 1.05 -0.23
CA LYS A 182 -12.14 0.62 -1.27
C LYS A 182 -12.57 -0.79 -1.70
N ILE A 183 -13.65 -0.92 -2.48
CA ILE A 183 -13.93 -2.15 -3.23
C ILE A 183 -12.86 -2.22 -4.31
N GLN A 184 -11.72 -2.77 -3.90
CA GLN A 184 -10.94 -3.61 -4.78
C GLN A 184 -11.90 -4.70 -5.25
N PRO A 185 -12.02 -4.95 -6.56
CA PRO A 185 -12.91 -5.97 -7.06
C PRO A 185 -12.65 -7.25 -6.25
N GLU A 186 -13.67 -7.77 -5.59
CA GLU A 186 -13.57 -9.03 -4.87
C GLU A 186 -13.10 -10.05 -5.90
N LEU A 187 -11.89 -10.58 -5.72
CA LEU A 187 -11.31 -11.55 -6.66
C LEU A 187 -12.30 -12.69 -6.82
N THR A 188 -12.78 -12.92 -8.04
CA THR A 188 -13.59 -14.11 -8.30
C THR A 188 -12.73 -15.35 -8.03
N PHE A 189 -13.34 -16.48 -7.62
CA PHE A 189 -12.60 -17.73 -7.39
C PHE A 189 -11.72 -18.12 -8.60
N THR A 190 -12.24 -17.89 -9.81
CA THR A 190 -11.51 -18.10 -11.08
C THR A 190 -10.30 -17.18 -11.25
N GLU A 191 -10.38 -15.93 -10.78
CA GLU A 191 -9.23 -15.03 -10.77
C GLU A 191 -8.22 -15.42 -9.69
N ALA A 192 -8.69 -15.75 -8.49
CA ALA A 192 -7.85 -16.21 -7.39
C ALA A 192 -7.02 -17.45 -7.78
N GLU A 193 -7.62 -18.40 -8.51
CA GLU A 193 -6.92 -19.56 -9.07
C GLU A 193 -5.85 -19.18 -10.09
N LYS A 194 -6.14 -18.22 -10.99
CA LYS A 194 -5.16 -17.69 -11.95
C LYS A 194 -3.96 -17.05 -11.24
N TYR A 195 -4.19 -16.27 -10.19
CA TYR A 195 -3.10 -15.67 -9.42
C TYR A 195 -2.33 -16.72 -8.60
N ALA A 196 -3.03 -17.67 -8.01
CA ALA A 196 -2.40 -18.77 -7.29
C ALA A 196 -1.46 -19.55 -8.22
N PHE A 197 -1.87 -19.80 -9.46
CA PHE A 197 -0.99 -20.40 -10.47
C PHE A 197 0.28 -19.58 -10.73
N LYS A 198 0.17 -18.24 -10.83
CA LYS A 198 1.34 -17.36 -11.01
C LYS A 198 2.27 -17.35 -9.79
N VAL A 199 1.72 -17.33 -8.58
CA VAL A 199 2.50 -17.42 -7.34
C VAL A 199 3.20 -18.79 -7.25
N SER A 200 2.51 -19.87 -7.61
CA SER A 200 3.12 -21.20 -7.70
C SER A 200 4.28 -21.21 -8.70
N ALA A 201 4.07 -20.69 -9.91
CA ALA A 201 5.10 -20.64 -10.94
C ALA A 201 6.32 -19.78 -10.53
N PHE A 202 6.10 -18.72 -9.75
CA PHE A 202 7.18 -17.92 -9.16
C PHE A 202 8.00 -18.76 -8.16
N MET A 203 7.34 -19.47 -7.25
CA MET A 203 8.04 -20.35 -6.29
C MET A 203 8.78 -21.48 -7.01
N ASP A 204 8.16 -22.10 -8.03
CA ASP A 204 8.78 -23.16 -8.84
C ASP A 204 10.03 -22.65 -9.58
N TYR A 205 9.97 -21.44 -10.13
CA TYR A 205 11.11 -20.78 -10.79
C TYR A 205 12.31 -20.59 -9.84
N LEU A 206 12.05 -20.38 -8.55
CA LEU A 206 13.07 -20.20 -7.51
C LEU A 206 13.58 -21.53 -6.90
N GLY A 207 13.19 -22.68 -7.46
CA GLY A 207 13.60 -24.00 -6.98
C GLY A 207 12.51 -24.77 -6.22
N GLY A 208 11.30 -24.22 -6.15
CA GLY A 208 10.14 -24.84 -5.51
C GLY A 208 10.03 -24.57 -4.01
N VAL A 209 8.95 -25.08 -3.42
CA VAL A 209 8.72 -25.02 -1.97
C VAL A 209 9.32 -26.25 -1.32
N THR A 210 10.40 -26.08 -0.55
CA THR A 210 11.02 -27.16 0.23
C THR A 210 10.31 -27.39 1.56
N ASP A 211 9.74 -26.33 2.13
CA ASP A 211 9.05 -26.33 3.43
C ASP A 211 7.77 -25.46 3.33
N PRO A 212 6.56 -26.03 3.53
CA PRO A 212 5.28 -25.32 3.51
C PRO A 212 4.94 -24.58 4.83
N GLY A 213 5.92 -24.34 5.70
CA GLY A 213 5.76 -23.88 7.08
C GLY A 213 4.93 -22.61 7.20
N VAL A 214 5.17 -21.61 6.37
CA VAL A 214 4.38 -20.36 6.39
C VAL A 214 2.91 -20.61 6.04
N TYR A 215 2.64 -21.39 4.98
CA TYR A 215 1.26 -21.70 4.57
C TYR A 215 0.52 -22.47 5.69
N ASN A 216 1.21 -23.44 6.30
CA ASN A 216 0.66 -24.27 7.35
C ASN A 216 0.40 -23.46 8.63
N VAL A 217 1.37 -22.67 9.07
CA VAL A 217 1.24 -21.77 10.23
C VAL A 217 0.04 -20.85 10.04
N LEU A 218 -0.04 -20.12 8.91
CA LEU A 218 -1.19 -19.25 8.65
C LEU A 218 -2.51 -20.02 8.67
N SER A 219 -2.54 -21.26 8.16
CA SER A 219 -3.74 -22.09 8.23
C SER A 219 -4.18 -22.44 9.64
N ARG A 220 -3.25 -22.55 10.60
CA ARG A 220 -3.51 -22.80 12.02
C ARG A 220 -3.93 -21.54 12.77
N ILE A 221 -3.23 -20.42 12.55
CA ILE A 221 -3.28 -19.28 13.48
C ILE A 221 -4.12 -18.09 13.00
N SER A 222 -4.43 -18.02 11.72
CA SER A 222 -5.11 -16.83 11.17
C SER A 222 -6.64 -16.97 11.26
N GLY A 223 -7.27 -15.93 11.82
CA GLY A 223 -8.72 -15.83 11.94
C GLY A 223 -9.20 -14.39 11.77
N LYS A 224 -9.97 -14.13 10.71
CA LYS A 224 -10.98 -13.07 10.45
C LYS A 224 -10.70 -11.60 10.80
N ASP A 225 -9.58 -11.25 11.40
CA ASP A 225 -9.35 -9.91 11.92
C ASP A 225 -8.34 -9.14 11.07
N ASN A 226 -8.66 -7.86 10.82
CA ASN A 226 -7.89 -6.91 10.02
C ASN A 226 -6.40 -6.97 10.36
N SER A 227 -5.65 -7.72 9.56
CA SER A 227 -4.24 -7.99 9.77
C SER A 227 -3.42 -7.43 8.62
N ILE A 228 -2.17 -7.09 8.92
CA ILE A 228 -1.15 -6.78 7.91
C ILE A 228 -0.14 -7.92 7.94
N VAL A 229 0.37 -8.32 6.78
CA VAL A 229 1.47 -9.29 6.71
C VAL A 229 2.72 -8.54 6.24
N VAL A 230 3.74 -8.53 7.08
CA VAL A 230 5.07 -7.98 6.82
C VAL A 230 5.99 -9.15 6.48
N MET A 231 6.67 -9.06 5.35
CA MET A 231 7.41 -10.17 4.77
C MET A 231 8.85 -9.75 4.52
N ASP A 232 9.78 -10.50 5.08
CA ASP A 232 11.15 -10.54 4.61
C ASP A 232 11.14 -10.98 3.14
N TRP A 233 11.67 -10.12 2.28
CA TRP A 233 11.77 -10.32 0.85
C TRP A 233 13.22 -10.23 0.39
N THR A 234 14.09 -10.95 1.10
CA THR A 234 15.48 -11.24 0.72
C THR A 234 15.62 -12.62 0.07
N ALA A 235 16.81 -12.94 -0.44
CA ALA A 235 17.05 -14.14 -1.24
C ALA A 235 16.71 -15.46 -0.53
N SER A 236 16.90 -15.56 0.79
CA SER A 236 16.57 -16.77 1.56
C SER A 236 15.07 -16.91 1.81
N MET A 237 14.29 -15.83 1.71
CA MET A 237 12.91 -15.76 2.17
C MET A 237 11.86 -15.70 1.07
N TYR A 238 12.23 -15.53 -0.21
CA TYR A 238 11.26 -15.40 -1.32
C TYR A 238 10.19 -16.51 -1.36
N THR A 239 10.60 -17.77 -1.23
CA THR A 239 9.66 -18.91 -1.31
C THR A 239 8.84 -19.05 -0.04
N TYR A 240 9.38 -18.74 1.14
CA TYR A 240 8.63 -18.70 2.40
C TYR A 240 7.57 -17.60 2.37
N SER A 241 7.96 -16.36 2.08
CA SER A 241 7.06 -15.21 2.08
C SER A 241 5.99 -15.31 0.99
N ALA A 242 6.31 -15.86 -0.19
CA ALA A 242 5.31 -16.12 -1.23
C ALA A 242 4.18 -17.08 -0.80
N GLN A 243 4.43 -17.96 0.17
CA GLN A 243 3.39 -18.84 0.72
C GLN A 243 2.28 -18.09 1.43
N ALA A 244 2.56 -16.92 2.03
CA ALA A 244 1.51 -16.11 2.65
C ALA A 244 0.52 -15.54 1.64
N ILE A 245 1.04 -15.15 0.46
CA ILE A 245 0.23 -14.69 -0.67
C ILE A 245 -0.60 -15.87 -1.21
N MET A 246 0.02 -17.04 -1.37
CA MET A 246 -0.69 -18.27 -1.75
C MET A 246 -1.80 -18.61 -0.75
N TRP A 247 -1.51 -18.51 0.54
CA TRP A 247 -2.46 -18.76 1.61
C TRP A 247 -3.65 -17.78 1.54
N HIS A 248 -3.38 -16.48 1.38
CA HIS A 248 -4.41 -15.48 1.21
C HIS A 248 -5.33 -15.79 0.03
N LEU A 249 -4.77 -16.10 -1.14
CA LEU A 249 -5.51 -16.44 -2.35
C LEU A 249 -6.42 -17.66 -2.20
N LYS A 250 -5.97 -18.66 -1.44
CA LYS A 250 -6.76 -19.87 -1.15
C LYS A 250 -7.79 -19.67 -0.03
N ASN A 251 -7.72 -18.56 0.71
CA ASN A 251 -8.50 -18.33 1.92
C ASN A 251 -9.16 -16.93 1.95
N LEU A 252 -9.45 -16.32 0.80
CA LEU A 252 -9.94 -14.93 0.68
C LEU A 252 -11.06 -14.57 1.66
N GLN A 253 -12.06 -15.45 1.81
CA GLN A 253 -13.22 -15.21 2.69
C GLN A 253 -12.87 -15.14 4.18
N ARG A 254 -11.81 -15.82 4.61
CA ARG A 254 -11.41 -15.90 6.04
C ARG A 254 -10.10 -15.21 6.35
N SER A 255 -9.37 -14.78 5.33
CA SER A 255 -8.00 -14.30 5.45
C SER A 255 -7.87 -13.12 6.41
N GLY A 256 -8.73 -12.11 6.28
CA GLY A 256 -8.64 -10.87 7.08
C GLY A 256 -7.42 -9.99 6.77
N ILE A 257 -6.53 -10.41 5.86
CA ILE A 257 -5.34 -9.64 5.47
C ILE A 257 -5.77 -8.44 4.62
N LYS A 258 -5.31 -7.26 4.99
CA LYS A 258 -5.61 -6.00 4.31
C LYS A 258 -4.48 -5.53 3.42
N ASP A 259 -3.24 -5.74 3.85
CA ASP A 259 -2.06 -5.25 3.15
C ASP A 259 -0.89 -6.23 3.30
N PHE A 260 -0.01 -6.19 2.31
CA PHE A 260 1.27 -6.88 2.29
C PHE A 260 2.38 -5.83 2.28
N ALA A 261 3.24 -5.88 3.29
CA ALA A 261 4.48 -5.12 3.33
C ALA A 261 5.65 -6.04 3.02
N PHE A 262 6.55 -5.61 2.14
CA PHE A 262 7.76 -6.32 1.74
C PHE A 262 8.96 -5.49 2.16
N PHE A 263 10.01 -6.09 2.71
CA PHE A 263 11.28 -5.42 2.95
C PHE A 263 12.45 -6.22 2.35
N ASN A 264 13.47 -5.53 1.83
CA ASN A 264 14.63 -6.14 1.15
C ASN A 264 15.98 -5.64 1.66
N ASP A 265 16.01 -5.08 2.87
CA ASP A 265 17.18 -4.50 3.52
C ASP A 265 17.77 -3.26 2.82
N GLY A 266 16.90 -2.37 2.34
CA GLY A 266 17.32 -1.04 1.92
C GLY A 266 17.71 -0.88 0.46
N ASP A 267 17.14 -1.63 -0.48
CA ASP A 267 17.31 -1.41 -1.93
C ASP A 267 18.78 -1.38 -2.41
N ARG A 268 19.60 -2.36 -1.99
CA ARG A 268 21.06 -2.43 -2.24
C ARG A 268 21.84 -1.26 -1.64
N LYS A 269 21.28 -0.57 -0.65
CA LYS A 269 22.03 0.41 0.15
C LYS A 269 23.26 -0.27 0.74
N GLN A 270 24.41 0.41 0.68
CA GLN A 270 25.64 -0.09 1.28
C GLN A 270 25.47 -0.25 2.79
N ASP A 271 25.99 -1.34 3.37
CA ASP A 271 25.79 -1.72 4.78
C ASP A 271 26.07 -0.58 5.77
N LEU A 272 27.11 0.23 5.51
CA LEU A 272 27.48 1.37 6.37
C LEU A 272 26.41 2.49 6.42
N ASN A 273 25.49 2.52 5.45
CA ASN A 273 24.41 3.50 5.36
C ASN A 273 23.07 2.93 5.85
N LYS A 274 23.01 1.64 6.21
CA LYS A 274 21.81 1.01 6.75
C LYS A 274 21.66 1.38 8.23
N ILE A 275 21.05 2.54 8.44
CA ILE A 275 20.81 3.10 9.78
C ILE A 275 19.50 2.50 10.32
N PRO A 276 19.46 2.00 11.58
CA PRO A 276 18.23 1.51 12.19
C PRO A 276 17.09 2.54 12.12
N GLY A 277 15.96 2.18 11.52
CA GLY A 277 14.81 3.07 11.31
C GLY A 277 14.87 3.96 10.07
N GLU A 278 15.98 3.93 9.32
CA GLU A 278 16.18 4.66 8.06
C GLU A 278 16.79 3.77 6.96
N THR A 279 16.68 2.45 7.07
CA THR A 279 17.29 1.50 6.11
C THR A 279 16.56 1.51 4.77
N GLY A 280 15.22 1.58 4.77
CA GLY A 280 14.39 1.70 3.58
C GLY A 280 14.17 0.36 2.86
N GLY A 281 13.82 0.39 1.58
CA GLY A 281 13.50 -0.84 0.84
C GLY A 281 12.22 -1.51 1.32
N ILE A 282 11.27 -0.73 1.86
CA ILE A 282 9.97 -1.18 2.34
C ILE A 282 8.91 -0.80 1.32
N TYR A 283 8.07 -1.76 0.94
CA TYR A 283 7.05 -1.60 -0.09
C TYR A 283 5.72 -2.15 0.38
N HIS A 284 4.63 -1.40 0.15
CA HIS A 284 3.28 -1.77 0.59
C HIS A 284 2.36 -2.00 -0.60
N VAL A 285 1.43 -2.92 -0.46
CA VAL A 285 0.39 -3.18 -1.45
C VAL A 285 -0.80 -3.86 -0.80
N SER A 286 -1.97 -3.33 -1.14
CA SER A 286 -3.21 -3.90 -0.65
C SER A 286 -3.40 -5.34 -1.14
N ALA A 287 -3.79 -6.21 -0.21
CA ALA A 287 -3.88 -7.65 -0.45
C ALA A 287 -4.90 -8.03 -1.53
N SER A 288 -5.93 -7.22 -1.77
CA SER A 288 -6.88 -7.42 -2.87
C SER A 288 -6.45 -6.86 -4.23
N GLN A 289 -5.25 -6.25 -4.37
CA GLN A 289 -4.68 -5.84 -5.67
C GLN A 289 -3.66 -6.85 -6.18
N MET A 290 -4.09 -8.08 -6.49
CA MET A 290 -3.16 -9.19 -6.71
C MET A 290 -2.21 -9.01 -7.92
N ASP A 291 -2.61 -8.33 -8.99
CA ASP A 291 -1.65 -7.97 -10.04
C ASP A 291 -0.54 -7.05 -9.53
N SER A 292 -0.89 -6.05 -8.69
CA SER A 292 0.09 -5.18 -8.03
C SER A 292 0.99 -5.97 -7.09
N VAL A 293 0.45 -6.94 -6.36
CA VAL A 293 1.23 -7.84 -5.49
C VAL A 293 2.29 -8.57 -6.31
N LEU A 294 1.91 -9.22 -7.41
CA LEU A 294 2.85 -9.95 -8.27
C LEU A 294 3.92 -9.05 -8.89
N ILE A 295 3.56 -7.84 -9.30
CA ILE A 295 4.53 -6.85 -9.81
C ILE A 295 5.50 -6.43 -8.70
N LEU A 296 4.99 -6.25 -7.49
CA LEU A 296 5.80 -5.80 -6.37
C LEU A 296 6.78 -6.88 -5.92
N MET A 297 6.38 -8.16 -5.92
CA MET A 297 7.26 -9.30 -5.65
C MET A 297 8.52 -9.26 -6.53
N ASP A 298 8.34 -9.09 -7.85
CA ASP A 298 9.45 -9.01 -8.80
C ASP A 298 10.27 -7.72 -8.62
N LYS A 299 9.59 -6.58 -8.43
CA LYS A 299 10.25 -5.29 -8.22
C LYS A 299 11.14 -5.29 -6.97
N VAL A 300 10.62 -5.74 -5.82
CA VAL A 300 11.35 -5.71 -4.54
C VAL A 300 12.60 -6.59 -4.64
N MET A 301 12.46 -7.79 -5.19
CA MET A 301 13.56 -8.72 -5.49
C MET A 301 14.63 -8.10 -6.41
N GLN A 302 14.21 -7.33 -7.43
CA GLN A 302 15.16 -6.62 -8.30
C GLN A 302 15.85 -5.46 -7.59
N MET A 303 15.18 -4.79 -6.66
CA MET A 303 15.74 -3.65 -5.95
C MET A 303 16.75 -4.04 -4.87
N GLY A 304 16.68 -5.27 -4.35
CA GLY A 304 17.61 -5.79 -3.35
C GLY A 304 17.28 -7.23 -3.01
N SER A 305 18.29 -7.96 -2.53
CA SER A 305 18.14 -9.36 -2.11
C SER A 305 18.72 -9.59 -0.72
N GLY A 306 18.79 -8.54 0.10
CA GLY A 306 19.55 -8.48 1.35
C GLY A 306 20.94 -7.83 1.15
N GLY A 307 21.84 -8.04 2.12
CA GLY A 307 23.24 -7.62 2.02
C GLY A 307 24.10 -8.19 3.12
N ASP A 308 24.23 -7.45 4.22
CA ASP A 308 24.79 -7.93 5.46
C ASP A 308 23.77 -8.77 6.24
N TRP A 309 24.20 -9.31 7.37
CA TRP A 309 23.47 -10.31 8.13
C TRP A 309 22.21 -9.78 8.88
N PRO A 310 22.19 -8.56 9.44
CA PRO A 310 20.99 -8.01 10.07
C PRO A 310 19.99 -7.47 9.05
N GLU A 311 18.70 -7.55 9.37
CA GLU A 311 17.59 -7.13 8.50
C GLU A 311 16.77 -5.99 9.14
N ASN A 312 15.93 -5.30 8.36
CA ASN A 312 15.20 -4.11 8.78
C ASN A 312 13.72 -4.36 9.16
N ASP A 313 13.49 -5.42 9.94
CA ASP A 313 12.16 -5.93 10.29
C ASP A 313 11.28 -4.91 11.03
N VAL A 314 11.84 -4.20 12.02
CA VAL A 314 11.04 -3.37 12.94
C VAL A 314 10.56 -2.10 12.24
N GLU A 315 11.39 -1.47 11.40
CA GLU A 315 10.98 -0.34 10.59
C GLU A 315 9.93 -0.74 9.54
N ALA A 316 10.01 -1.95 9.00
CA ALA A 316 8.99 -2.48 8.08
C ALA A 316 7.64 -2.64 8.80
N ILE A 317 7.65 -3.18 10.03
CA ILE A 317 6.45 -3.26 10.88
C ILE A 317 5.88 -1.88 11.19
N LEU A 318 6.72 -0.94 11.63
CA LEU A 318 6.28 0.42 11.96
C LEU A 318 5.71 1.14 10.75
N SER A 319 6.34 0.97 9.58
CA SER A 319 5.86 1.48 8.29
C SER A 319 4.47 0.93 7.97
N ALA A 320 4.29 -0.40 8.10
CA ALA A 320 3.02 -1.07 7.86
C ALA A 320 1.90 -0.57 8.80
N ILE A 321 2.19 -0.47 10.11
CA ILE A 321 1.25 0.07 11.09
C ILE A 321 0.88 1.53 10.79
N SER A 322 1.83 2.35 10.32
CA SER A 322 1.57 3.74 9.97
C SER A 322 0.63 3.90 8.76
N MET A 323 0.70 2.96 7.81
CA MET A 323 -0.16 2.92 6.63
C MET A 323 -1.56 2.38 6.95
N HIS A 324 -1.65 1.50 7.95
CA HIS A 324 -2.88 0.81 8.37
C HIS A 324 -3.09 0.88 9.89
N PRO A 325 -3.32 2.08 10.45
CA PRO A 325 -3.48 2.26 11.90
C PRO A 325 -4.68 1.50 12.48
N GLU A 326 -5.67 1.20 11.64
CA GLU A 326 -6.86 0.40 11.96
C GLU A 326 -6.60 -1.10 12.07
N ALA A 327 -5.43 -1.58 11.62
CA ALA A 327 -5.07 -2.99 11.76
C ALA A 327 -5.03 -3.38 13.24
N LYS A 328 -5.52 -4.58 13.52
CA LYS A 328 -5.56 -5.12 14.88
C LYS A 328 -4.23 -5.75 15.28
N GLN A 329 -3.52 -6.31 14.31
CA GLN A 329 -2.32 -7.11 14.53
C GLN A 329 -1.46 -7.17 13.26
N VAL A 330 -0.21 -7.59 13.44
CA VAL A 330 0.76 -7.77 12.35
C VAL A 330 1.23 -9.23 12.37
N PHE A 331 1.30 -9.86 11.20
CA PHE A 331 2.07 -11.10 11.03
C PHE A 331 3.42 -10.74 10.40
N LEU A 332 4.52 -11.07 11.07
CA LEU A 332 5.87 -10.96 10.50
C LEU A 332 6.31 -12.32 9.99
N ILE A 333 6.86 -12.38 8.77
CA ILE A 333 7.51 -13.58 8.22
C ILE A 333 8.98 -13.26 8.08
N ALA A 334 9.83 -14.00 8.81
CA ALA A 334 11.25 -13.68 8.94
C ALA A 334 12.14 -14.93 8.96
N ASP A 335 13.42 -14.75 8.64
CA ASP A 335 14.46 -15.78 8.68
C ASP A 335 15.00 -15.92 10.11
N ASN A 336 14.94 -17.13 10.69
CA ASN A 336 15.54 -17.42 11.98
C ASN A 336 17.05 -17.12 12.02
N ASN A 337 17.70 -17.19 10.86
CA ASN A 337 19.15 -17.05 10.74
C ASN A 337 19.61 -15.61 10.59
N SER A 338 18.72 -14.62 10.67
CA SER A 338 19.04 -13.18 10.62
C SER A 338 18.67 -12.50 11.93
N ALA A 339 19.38 -11.41 12.29
CA ALA A 339 19.00 -10.55 13.41
C ALA A 339 18.24 -9.31 12.92
N MET A 340 17.54 -8.64 13.82
CA MET A 340 16.90 -7.35 13.56
C MET A 340 17.91 -6.22 13.77
N ARG A 341 18.30 -5.55 12.68
CA ARG A 341 19.14 -4.34 12.68
C ARG A 341 18.59 -3.26 13.60
N ASP A 342 17.28 -3.19 13.70
CA ASP A 342 16.51 -2.17 14.37
C ASP A 342 15.73 -2.70 15.58
N TYR A 343 16.25 -3.75 16.22
CA TYR A 343 15.73 -4.34 17.47
C TYR A 343 15.36 -3.29 18.54
N GLU A 344 16.16 -2.25 18.73
CA GLU A 344 15.92 -1.18 19.70
C GLU A 344 14.60 -0.41 19.46
N LEU A 345 14.06 -0.48 18.24
CA LEU A 345 12.82 0.18 17.85
C LEU A 345 11.56 -0.61 18.26
N ILE A 346 11.67 -1.85 18.77
CA ILE A 346 10.53 -2.68 19.16
C ILE A 346 9.60 -1.94 20.14
N SER A 347 10.18 -1.14 21.04
CA SER A 347 9.44 -0.33 22.01
C SER A 347 8.44 0.68 21.39
N LYS A 348 8.57 0.97 20.09
CA LYS A 348 7.66 1.86 19.34
C LYS A 348 6.45 1.13 18.76
N ILE A 349 6.43 -0.21 18.75
CA ILE A 349 5.32 -0.99 18.23
C ILE A 349 4.20 -1.04 19.27
N ASN A 350 2.97 -0.72 18.84
CA ASN A 350 1.79 -0.66 19.70
C ASN A 350 0.67 -1.65 19.30
N LYS A 351 1.00 -2.63 18.46
CA LYS A 351 0.10 -3.69 18.00
C LYS A 351 0.76 -5.05 18.27
N PRO A 352 -0.01 -6.10 18.57
CA PRO A 352 0.51 -7.47 18.62
C PRO A 352 1.22 -7.86 17.32
N VAL A 353 2.45 -8.38 17.45
CA VAL A 353 3.20 -8.94 16.33
C VAL A 353 3.30 -10.45 16.49
N HIS A 354 2.67 -11.16 15.57
CA HIS A 354 2.70 -12.61 15.46
C HIS A 354 3.82 -13.01 14.50
N VAL A 355 4.91 -13.56 15.01
CA VAL A 355 6.10 -13.91 14.21
C VAL A 355 5.95 -15.32 13.67
N ILE A 356 6.11 -15.47 12.36
CA ILE A 356 6.21 -16.74 11.63
C ILE A 356 7.68 -16.88 11.23
N LEU A 357 8.40 -17.70 11.98
CA LEU A 357 9.85 -17.81 11.89
C LEU A 357 10.24 -19.02 11.04
N CYS A 358 10.97 -18.76 9.96
CA CYS A 358 11.33 -19.76 8.95
C CYS A 358 12.78 -20.23 9.15
N GLY A 359 13.12 -21.42 8.65
CA GLY A 359 14.49 -21.94 8.73
C GLY A 359 14.95 -22.26 10.16
N VAL A 360 14.02 -22.59 11.05
CA VAL A 360 14.32 -23.05 12.40
C VAL A 360 14.79 -24.51 12.34
N ASP A 361 16.02 -24.76 12.76
CA ASP A 361 16.56 -26.12 12.93
C ASP A 361 16.62 -26.49 14.42
N GLN A 362 17.60 -25.96 15.15
CA GLN A 362 17.79 -26.26 16.58
C GLN A 362 17.45 -25.09 17.49
N LEU A 363 17.92 -23.89 17.13
CA LEU A 363 17.84 -22.71 17.99
C LEU A 363 16.88 -21.70 17.41
N ILE A 364 15.99 -21.19 18.27
CA ILE A 364 15.12 -20.07 17.92
C ILE A 364 15.82 -18.79 18.33
N ASN A 365 15.94 -17.86 17.37
CA ASN A 365 16.55 -16.57 17.60
C ASN A 365 15.75 -15.76 18.65
N VAL A 366 16.44 -15.42 19.74
CA VAL A 366 15.89 -14.73 20.91
C VAL A 366 15.30 -13.35 20.60
N GLU A 367 15.79 -12.69 19.55
CA GLU A 367 15.30 -11.37 19.19
C GLU A 367 13.85 -11.43 18.73
N TYR A 368 13.47 -12.44 17.94
CA TYR A 368 12.10 -12.67 17.51
C TYR A 368 11.18 -13.14 18.65
N ILE A 369 11.70 -13.90 19.61
CA ILE A 369 10.97 -14.22 20.85
C ILE A 369 10.65 -12.93 21.61
N ASN A 370 11.64 -12.04 21.76
CA ASN A 370 11.46 -10.75 22.42
C ASN A 370 10.51 -9.82 21.65
N LEU A 371 10.53 -9.82 20.32
CA LEU A 371 9.56 -9.06 19.51
C LEU A 371 8.13 -9.51 19.79
N ALA A 372 7.85 -10.82 19.70
CA ALA A 372 6.52 -11.36 19.98
C ALA A 372 6.10 -11.08 21.43
N TYR A 373 7.01 -11.30 22.40
CA TYR A 373 6.77 -11.05 23.82
C TYR A 373 6.47 -9.58 24.13
N LYS A 374 7.34 -8.66 23.72
CA LYS A 374 7.23 -7.22 24.04
C LYS A 374 6.02 -6.56 23.38
N THR A 375 5.53 -7.12 22.28
CA THR A 375 4.34 -6.63 21.56
C THR A 375 3.04 -7.29 22.00
N GLY A 376 3.09 -8.31 22.87
CA GLY A 376 1.92 -9.09 23.27
C GLY A 376 1.36 -9.98 22.16
N GLY A 377 2.20 -10.32 21.18
CA GLY A 377 1.86 -11.24 20.10
C GLY A 377 2.22 -12.69 20.43
N SER A 378 2.59 -13.44 19.39
CA SER A 378 2.93 -14.87 19.49
C SER A 378 4.04 -15.22 18.51
N LEU A 379 4.66 -16.37 18.66
CA LEU A 379 5.72 -16.83 17.74
C LEU A 379 5.41 -18.25 17.28
N HIS A 380 5.70 -18.52 16.01
CA HIS A 380 5.26 -19.71 15.30
C HIS A 380 6.38 -20.22 14.41
N THR A 381 6.60 -21.52 14.45
CA THR A 381 7.50 -22.25 13.54
C THR A 381 6.66 -23.24 12.71
N GLU A 382 7.29 -23.99 11.80
CA GLU A 382 6.58 -25.03 11.05
C GLU A 382 5.82 -25.98 11.99
N ASP A 383 6.47 -26.42 13.06
CA ASP A 383 6.00 -27.47 13.96
C ASP A 383 5.33 -26.99 15.25
N GLU A 384 5.68 -25.80 15.75
CA GLU A 384 5.29 -25.35 17.09
C GLU A 384 4.70 -23.94 17.08
N ASP A 385 3.69 -23.74 17.93
CA ASP A 385 3.02 -22.45 18.13
C ASP A 385 3.16 -22.02 19.60
N PHE A 386 3.65 -20.81 19.82
CA PHE A 386 3.95 -20.28 21.15
C PHE A 386 3.12 -19.02 21.42
N TYR A 387 2.15 -19.18 22.32
CA TYR A 387 1.28 -18.10 22.79
C TYR A 387 1.65 -17.68 24.21
N ASN A 388 1.16 -16.52 24.66
CA ASN A 388 1.30 -16.05 26.04
C ASN A 388 2.75 -16.13 26.54
N ILE A 389 3.68 -15.68 25.69
CA ILE A 389 5.12 -15.77 25.95
C ILE A 389 5.41 -15.06 27.28
N GLY A 390 6.11 -15.74 28.20
CA GLY A 390 6.42 -15.22 29.52
C GLY A 390 5.32 -15.37 30.59
N GLU A 391 4.13 -15.89 30.27
CA GLU A 391 3.03 -16.05 31.24
C GLU A 391 3.06 -17.35 32.07
N SER A 392 4.13 -18.15 31.98
CA SER A 392 4.34 -19.27 32.91
C SER A 392 5.69 -19.17 33.62
N PRO A 393 5.79 -18.37 34.69
CA PRO A 393 6.91 -18.47 35.59
C PRO A 393 6.69 -19.67 36.52
N ASP A 394 7.46 -20.74 36.34
CA ASP A 394 7.95 -21.46 37.51
C ASP A 394 8.66 -20.44 38.44
N GLN A 395 8.90 -20.80 39.71
CA GLN A 395 9.49 -19.88 40.72
C GLN A 395 10.81 -19.19 40.28
N ASP A 396 11.46 -19.68 39.22
CA ASP A 396 12.75 -19.21 38.70
C ASP A 396 12.67 -18.34 37.41
N ASN A 397 11.47 -17.93 36.95
CA ASN A 397 11.26 -17.18 35.69
C ASN A 397 11.81 -17.89 34.43
N CYS A 398 11.80 -19.21 34.43
CA CYS A 398 12.24 -20.03 33.29
C CYS A 398 11.06 -20.69 32.59
N PHE A 399 11.17 -20.88 31.28
CA PHE A 399 10.21 -21.63 30.46
C PHE A 399 10.93 -22.36 29.32
N LEU A 400 10.29 -23.37 28.75
CA LEU A 400 10.80 -24.07 27.58
C LEU A 400 10.22 -23.44 26.31
N PHE A 401 11.05 -23.34 25.29
CA PHE A 401 10.68 -22.85 23.98
C PHE A 401 11.42 -23.72 22.94
N GLY A 402 10.69 -24.55 22.20
CA GLY A 402 11.30 -25.70 21.51
C GLY A 402 12.00 -26.64 22.49
N GLN A 403 13.23 -27.05 22.16
CA GLN A 403 14.05 -27.94 22.99
C GLN A 403 14.92 -27.20 24.02
N HIS A 404 14.88 -25.86 24.03
CA HIS A 404 15.77 -25.04 24.83
C HIS A 404 15.05 -24.36 25.98
N LYS A 405 15.80 -24.13 27.06
CA LYS A 405 15.33 -23.42 28.24
C LYS A 405 15.65 -21.93 28.10
N TYR A 406 14.68 -21.09 28.40
CA TYR A 406 14.77 -19.65 28.33
C TYR A 406 14.39 -19.05 29.68
N ARG A 407 14.85 -17.82 29.91
CA ARG A 407 14.68 -17.07 31.15
C ARG A 407 14.36 -15.62 30.84
N ILE A 408 13.52 -15.00 31.67
CA ILE A 408 13.40 -13.54 31.72
C ILE A 408 14.49 -12.98 32.64
N ASN A 409 15.35 -12.12 32.09
CA ASN A 409 16.42 -11.48 32.85
C ASN A 409 15.90 -10.27 33.66
N GLU A 410 16.78 -9.63 34.45
CA GLU A 410 16.42 -8.49 35.31
C GLU A 410 15.90 -7.27 34.54
N ASN A 411 16.24 -7.15 33.25
CA ASN A 411 15.80 -6.09 32.36
C ASN A 411 14.46 -6.41 31.68
N GLY A 412 13.86 -7.55 31.99
CA GLY A 412 12.62 -8.01 31.36
C GLY A 412 12.81 -8.55 29.95
N GLU A 413 14.03 -8.94 29.56
CA GLU A 413 14.29 -9.57 28.26
C GLU A 413 14.40 -11.09 28.38
N ILE A 414 13.91 -11.77 27.36
CA ILE A 414 14.04 -13.21 27.24
C ILE A 414 15.43 -13.53 26.71
N THR A 415 16.17 -14.34 27.46
CA THR A 415 17.48 -14.87 27.05
C THR A 415 17.46 -16.39 27.13
N MET A 416 18.27 -17.04 26.29
CA MET A 416 18.46 -18.48 26.37
C MET A 416 19.30 -18.84 27.60
N GLU A 417 18.86 -19.83 28.38
CA GLU A 417 19.61 -20.38 29.49
C GLU A 417 20.68 -21.32 28.93
N MET A 418 21.92 -20.85 28.88
CA MET A 418 23.03 -21.56 28.25
C MET A 418 23.28 -22.95 28.90
N SER A 419 22.94 -24.03 28.19
CA SER A 419 23.51 -25.35 28.46
C SER A 419 24.72 -25.59 27.54
N TYR A 420 25.91 -25.20 28.01
CA TYR A 420 27.23 -25.65 27.54
C TYR A 420 27.39 -25.97 26.03
N ASP A 421 27.07 -25.03 25.13
CA ASP A 421 27.66 -25.04 23.78
C ASP A 421 27.91 -23.61 23.29
N ARG A 422 29.20 -23.25 23.23
CA ARG A 422 29.68 -21.88 23.38
C ARG A 422 29.97 -21.17 22.05
N PHE A 423 29.81 -21.86 20.92
CA PHE A 423 30.42 -21.40 19.67
C PHE A 423 29.54 -20.43 18.86
N TRP A 424 28.22 -20.63 18.86
CA TRP A 424 27.30 -19.81 18.05
C TRP A 424 26.92 -18.47 18.70
N TYR A 425 26.75 -18.45 20.03
CA TYR A 425 26.34 -17.24 20.74
C TYR A 425 27.46 -16.19 20.86
N GLU A 426 28.73 -16.62 20.93
CA GLU A 426 29.88 -15.71 21.02
C GLU A 426 30.17 -14.96 19.70
N GLU A 427 29.75 -15.51 18.54
CA GLU A 427 29.84 -14.82 17.24
C GLU A 427 28.78 -13.70 17.11
N GLN A 428 27.53 -13.95 17.54
CA GLN A 428 26.46 -12.94 17.55
C GLN A 428 26.75 -11.78 18.54
N ILE A 429 27.23 -12.09 19.76
CA ILE A 429 27.58 -11.07 20.77
C ILE A 429 28.74 -10.18 20.30
N LYS A 430 29.70 -10.71 19.52
CA LYS A 430 30.81 -9.92 18.95
C LYS A 430 30.34 -8.85 17.96
N TYR A 431 29.22 -9.08 17.28
CA TYR A 431 28.63 -8.10 16.38
C TYR A 431 27.88 -6.99 17.12
N LEU A 432 27.25 -7.33 18.24
CA LEU A 432 26.51 -6.38 19.10
C LEU A 432 27.44 -5.49 19.96
N GLN A 433 28.69 -5.89 20.18
CA GLN A 433 29.69 -5.12 20.95
C GLN A 433 30.73 -4.41 20.06
N LYS A 434 30.30 -3.47 19.21
CA LYS A 434 31.23 -2.44 18.71
C LYS A 434 31.04 -1.13 19.46
N PRO A 435 31.98 -0.76 20.36
CA PRO A 435 32.14 0.62 20.79
C PRO A 435 32.62 1.47 19.61
N GLU A 436 32.21 2.73 19.62
CA GLU A 436 32.75 3.81 18.80
C GLU A 436 34.28 3.77 18.67
N ASP A 437 34.76 4.14 17.49
CA ASP A 437 36.13 4.52 17.17
C ASP A 437 37.27 3.52 17.43
N LYS A 438 37.81 2.98 16.33
CA LYS A 438 39.26 3.05 16.05
C LYS A 438 39.55 2.85 14.56
N LYS A 439 39.88 3.96 13.89
CA LYS A 439 40.59 3.98 12.61
C LYS A 439 41.81 3.05 12.67
N LYS A 440 41.78 1.95 11.93
CA LYS A 440 42.99 1.27 11.44
C LYS A 440 42.86 1.08 9.94
N ARG A 441 43.72 1.76 9.18
CA ARG A 441 43.93 1.50 7.75
C ARG A 441 44.39 0.05 7.61
N VAL A 442 43.60 -0.78 6.94
CA VAL A 442 44.04 -2.09 6.47
C VAL A 442 44.56 -1.89 5.03
N LYS A 443 45.84 -2.20 4.81
CA LYS A 443 46.41 -2.31 3.46
C LYS A 443 45.74 -3.49 2.76
N MET A 444 45.23 -3.27 1.55
CA MET A 444 44.82 -4.37 0.66
C MET A 444 46.01 -5.29 0.39
N PRO A 445 45.84 -6.63 0.43
CA PRO A 445 46.86 -7.54 -0.05
C PRO A 445 46.94 -7.49 -1.58
N ASP A 446 48.16 -7.50 -2.11
CA ASP A 446 48.44 -7.51 -3.54
C ASP A 446 47.89 -8.77 -4.21
N CYS A 447 47.30 -8.58 -5.40
CA CYS A 447 46.80 -9.63 -6.27
C CYS A 447 47.94 -10.55 -6.73
N PRO A 448 47.84 -11.88 -6.61
CA PRO A 448 48.87 -12.76 -7.14
C PRO A 448 48.78 -12.80 -8.67
N GLN A 449 49.84 -12.34 -9.31
CA GLN A 449 50.15 -12.74 -10.68
C GLN A 449 50.53 -14.23 -10.66
N PHE A 450 49.76 -15.07 -11.34
CA PHE A 450 50.17 -15.94 -12.45
C PHE A 450 48.99 -16.76 -12.95
#